data_AF-A0A3B8UG48-F1
#
_entry.id   AF-A0A3B8UG48-F1
#
_cell.length_a   1.000
_cell.length_b   1.000
_cell.length_c   1.000
_cell.angle_alpha   90.00
_cell.angle_beta   90.00
_cell.angle_gamma   90.00
#
_symmetry.space_group_name_H-M   'P 1'
#
loop_
_entity.id
_entity.type
_entity.pdbx_description
1 polymer ?
#
loop_
_entity_poly.entity_id
_entity_poly.type
_entity_poly.pdbx_seq_one_letter_code
_entity_poly.pdbx_strand_id
1 'polypeptide(L)'
;MKRLIALLSLVGICALTGKCWHIAKDGFNLSRTYTSLPKDSSRPLDQSVSALLEQPYTYLGRGHQCYAFGSEDGRYVIKLPRYDRYRLSFFLRACPFSAIRPYREMIRTDIEKRQKVLLESFRLAFEELKEETALLYLHLHKTDHFQHPLVMKDRVGRTNRLDPNQTAFILQEKKPIMMASFQDRLQAGDRKGAEEILDAFLDVVSVRFQKGIYNKDPSFLRNFGWDKGKGIQIDIGSFYRKPDQSFQEAREKSFQETIAHVRNWLSEVDKEMLYTFDQKTERIKASWAASDCTYPK
;
A
#
# COMPACT_ATOMS: atom_id res chain seq x y z
N MET A 1 33.92 -0.17 39.45
CA MET A 1 33.95 -1.00 38.22
C MET A 1 32.83 -2.05 38.15
N LYS A 2 32.70 -3.00 39.09
CA LYS A 2 31.67 -4.06 39.04
C LYS A 2 30.22 -3.55 38.88
N ARG A 3 29.83 -2.50 39.60
CA ARG A 3 28.48 -1.88 39.48
C ARG A 3 28.23 -1.23 38.11
N LEU A 4 29.25 -0.62 37.51
CA LEU A 4 29.15 0.00 36.18
C LEU A 4 28.99 -1.08 35.10
N ILE A 5 29.77 -2.16 35.19
CA ILE A 5 29.64 -3.31 34.28
C ILE A 5 28.24 -3.91 34.41
N ALA A 6 27.74 -4.15 35.62
CA ALA A 6 26.39 -4.68 35.83
C ALA A 6 25.30 -3.77 35.23
N LEU A 7 25.43 -2.45 35.40
CA LEU A 7 24.49 -1.49 34.81
C LEU A 7 24.54 -1.53 33.27
N LEU A 8 25.73 -1.52 32.67
CA LEU A 8 25.90 -1.60 31.22
C LEU A 8 25.36 -2.92 30.66
N SER A 9 25.60 -4.04 31.36
CA SER A 9 25.03 -5.34 31.00
C SER A 9 23.51 -5.32 31.06
N LEU A 10 22.91 -4.73 32.10
CA LEU A 10 21.45 -4.62 32.22
C LEU A 10 20.86 -3.78 31.09
N VAL A 11 21.47 -2.64 30.77
CA VAL A 11 21.05 -1.79 29.63
C VAL A 11 21.16 -2.56 28.32
N GLY A 12 22.27 -3.29 28.11
CA GLY A 12 22.46 -4.14 26.95
C GLY A 12 21.38 -5.20 26.81
N ILE A 13 21.07 -5.92 27.91
CA ILE A 13 20.01 -6.95 27.95
C ILE A 13 18.65 -6.33 27.64
N CYS A 14 18.29 -5.19 28.24
CA CYS A 14 17.04 -4.49 27.95
C CYS A 14 16.93 -4.06 26.49
N ALA A 15 18.02 -3.58 25.89
CA ALA A 15 18.04 -3.21 24.47
C ALA A 15 17.89 -4.44 23.57
N LEU A 16 18.57 -5.54 23.90
CA LEU A 16 18.49 -6.81 23.19
C LEU A 16 17.08 -7.41 23.26
N THR A 17 16.50 -7.54 24.46
CA THR A 17 15.14 -8.07 24.63
C THR A 17 14.11 -7.20 23.92
N GLY A 18 14.21 -5.87 24.00
CA GLY A 18 13.37 -4.95 23.25
C GLY A 18 13.50 -5.12 21.74
N LYS A 19 14.71 -5.30 21.22
CA LYS A 19 14.96 -5.53 19.79
C LYS A 19 14.46 -6.90 19.33
N CYS A 20 14.68 -7.95 20.11
CA CYS A 20 14.14 -9.29 19.84
C CYS A 20 12.61 -9.26 19.82
N TRP A 21 11.98 -8.59 20.78
CA TRP A 21 10.52 -8.42 20.81
C TRP A 21 10.01 -7.61 19.61
N HIS A 22 10.73 -6.55 19.23
CA HIS A 22 10.41 -5.77 18.04
C HIS A 22 10.46 -6.64 16.77
N ILE A 23 11.48 -7.49 16.62
CA ILE A 23 11.61 -8.42 15.49
C ILE A 23 10.48 -9.46 15.52
N ALA A 24 10.20 -10.07 16.67
CA ALA A 24 9.16 -11.08 16.83
C ALA A 24 7.77 -10.54 16.43
N LYS A 25 7.48 -9.28 16.76
CA LYS A 25 6.24 -8.59 16.38
C LYS A 25 6.24 -8.00 14.97
N ASP A 26 7.33 -8.16 14.22
CA ASP A 26 7.59 -7.40 12.98
C ASP A 26 7.38 -5.88 13.16
N GLY A 27 7.67 -5.39 14.35
CA GLY A 27 7.48 -4.00 14.74
C GLY A 27 6.04 -3.52 14.82
N PHE A 28 5.04 -4.41 14.78
CA PHE A 28 3.65 -4.04 14.97
C PHE A 28 3.35 -3.63 16.42
N ASN A 29 2.67 -2.50 16.56
CA ASN A 29 2.10 -2.01 17.82
C ASN A 29 0.96 -1.03 17.49
N LEU A 30 -0.18 -1.13 18.18
CA LEU A 30 -1.35 -0.26 17.95
C LEU A 30 -1.02 1.23 18.06
N SER A 31 -0.12 1.62 18.98
CA SER A 31 0.35 3.02 19.10
C SER A 31 0.91 3.61 17.80
N ARG A 32 1.35 2.76 16.86
CA ARG A 32 1.91 3.11 15.56
C ARG A 32 0.84 3.32 14.48
N THR A 33 -0.38 2.86 14.70
CA THR A 33 -1.53 3.01 13.79
C THR A 33 -2.48 4.13 14.21
N TYR A 34 -2.30 4.71 15.41
CA TYR A 34 -3.10 5.85 15.83
C TYR A 34 -2.59 7.16 15.25
N THR A 35 -3.51 8.04 14.89
CA THR A 35 -3.25 9.46 14.65
C THR A 35 -4.46 10.26 15.10
N SER A 36 -4.32 11.57 15.25
CA SER A 36 -5.50 12.43 15.33
C SER A 36 -6.15 12.48 13.96
N LEU A 37 -7.28 11.80 13.81
CA LEU A 37 -8.09 11.86 12.60
C LEU A 37 -9.03 13.08 12.65
N PRO A 38 -9.29 13.74 11.51
CA PRO A 38 -10.34 14.74 11.42
C PRO A 38 -11.71 14.09 11.71
N LYS A 39 -12.63 14.85 12.30
CA LYS A 39 -14.01 14.39 12.49
C LYS A 39 -14.75 14.54 11.16
N ASP A 40 -15.39 13.48 10.71
CA ASP A 40 -16.30 13.53 9.56
C ASP A 40 -17.47 12.59 9.85
N SER A 41 -18.65 13.18 10.02
CA SER A 41 -19.90 12.46 10.29
C SER A 41 -20.71 12.21 9.02
N SER A 42 -20.20 12.58 7.84
CA SER A 42 -21.00 12.64 6.61
C SER A 42 -21.17 11.30 5.90
N ARG A 43 -20.33 10.29 6.19
CA ARG A 43 -20.34 9.03 5.45
C ARG A 43 -21.08 7.91 6.20
N PRO A 44 -22.27 7.49 5.74
CA PRO A 44 -22.97 6.37 6.35
C PRO A 44 -22.19 5.06 6.15
N LEU A 45 -22.24 4.19 7.15
CA LEU A 45 -21.71 2.83 7.05
C LEU A 45 -22.65 1.99 6.18
N ASP A 46 -22.10 1.40 5.13
CA ASP A 46 -22.78 0.34 4.39
C ASP A 46 -22.88 -0.91 5.28
N GLN A 47 -24.10 -1.41 5.50
CA GLN A 47 -24.33 -2.61 6.32
C GLN A 47 -23.54 -3.83 5.80
N SER A 48 -23.31 -3.92 4.49
CA SER A 48 -22.51 -4.99 3.91
C SER A 48 -21.06 -4.95 4.41
N VAL A 49 -20.49 -3.74 4.59
CA VAL A 49 -19.14 -3.55 5.13
C VAL A 49 -19.10 -3.90 6.61
N SER A 50 -20.13 -3.57 7.39
CA SER A 50 -20.19 -3.91 8.83
C SER A 50 -19.99 -5.41 9.06
N ALA A 51 -20.72 -6.24 8.31
CA ALA A 51 -20.61 -7.70 8.41
C ALA A 51 -19.20 -8.22 8.10
N LEU A 52 -18.48 -7.58 7.16
CA LEU A 52 -17.10 -7.96 6.84
C LEU A 52 -16.11 -7.65 7.96
N LEU A 53 -16.41 -6.70 8.84
CA LEU A 53 -15.55 -6.25 9.93
C LEU A 53 -15.74 -7.05 11.23
N GLU A 54 -16.81 -7.84 11.35
CA GLU A 54 -17.16 -8.60 12.55
C GLU A 54 -16.31 -9.86 12.77
N GLN A 55 -15.59 -10.31 11.74
CA GLN A 55 -14.69 -11.44 11.84
C GLN A 55 -13.28 -11.05 12.33
N PRO A 56 -12.51 -11.98 12.92
CA PRO A 56 -11.11 -11.76 13.26
C PRO A 56 -10.22 -11.57 12.03
N TYR A 57 -9.17 -10.76 12.18
CA TYR A 57 -8.15 -10.52 11.17
C TYR A 57 -6.75 -10.84 11.71
N THR A 58 -5.97 -11.62 10.96
CA THR A 58 -4.64 -12.11 11.36
C THR A 58 -3.54 -11.42 10.58
N TYR A 59 -2.47 -11.03 11.27
CA TYR A 59 -1.32 -10.35 10.68
C TYR A 59 -0.73 -11.11 9.49
N LEU A 60 -0.65 -10.45 8.33
CA LEU A 60 -0.01 -10.97 7.12
C LEU A 60 1.41 -10.45 6.96
N GLY A 61 1.64 -9.19 7.34
CA GLY A 61 2.92 -8.53 7.12
C GLY A 61 2.82 -7.02 7.22
N ARG A 62 3.95 -6.34 6.97
CA ARG A 62 4.00 -4.89 6.87
C ARG A 62 4.66 -4.44 5.58
N GLY A 63 4.12 -3.36 5.05
CA GLY A 63 4.77 -2.54 4.03
C GLY A 63 5.41 -1.28 4.61
N HIS A 64 5.81 -0.42 3.69
CA HIS A 64 6.31 0.91 4.01
C HIS A 64 5.22 1.78 4.66
N GLN A 65 3.99 1.69 4.16
CA GLN A 65 2.86 2.58 4.53
C GLN A 65 1.81 1.93 5.43
N CYS A 66 1.59 0.62 5.35
CA CYS A 66 0.53 -0.07 6.10
C CYS A 66 1.02 -1.35 6.77
N TYR A 67 0.36 -1.74 7.86
CA TYR A 67 0.28 -3.13 8.32
C TYR A 67 -0.91 -3.81 7.67
N ALA A 68 -0.77 -5.07 7.24
CA ALA A 68 -1.83 -5.82 6.58
C ALA A 68 -2.27 -7.01 7.43
N PHE A 69 -3.58 -7.22 7.50
CA PHE A 69 -4.20 -8.32 8.24
C PHE A 69 -5.24 -8.99 7.36
N GLY A 70 -5.21 -10.31 7.25
CA GLY A 70 -6.14 -11.10 6.45
C GLY A 70 -7.31 -11.58 7.29
N SER A 71 -8.51 -11.56 6.72
CA SER A 71 -9.70 -12.09 7.36
C SER A 71 -9.59 -13.59 7.67
N GLU A 72 -10.38 -14.06 8.62
CA GLU A 72 -10.47 -15.48 8.98
C GLU A 72 -10.97 -16.34 7.81
N ASP A 73 -11.90 -15.84 7.00
CA ASP A 73 -12.36 -16.50 5.78
C ASP A 73 -11.37 -16.45 4.61
N GLY A 74 -10.24 -15.74 4.77
CA GLY A 74 -9.19 -15.62 3.77
C GLY A 74 -9.54 -14.77 2.54
N ARG A 75 -10.71 -14.10 2.50
CA ARG A 75 -11.19 -13.35 1.33
C ARG A 75 -10.88 -11.86 1.36
N TYR A 76 -10.53 -11.30 2.51
CA TYR A 76 -10.37 -9.86 2.70
C TYR A 76 -9.07 -9.50 3.41
N VAL A 77 -8.65 -8.25 3.26
CA VAL A 77 -7.50 -7.66 3.93
C VAL A 77 -7.88 -6.32 4.54
N ILE A 78 -7.62 -6.16 5.83
CA ILE A 78 -7.60 -4.85 6.49
C ILE A 78 -6.17 -4.31 6.48
N LYS A 79 -6.01 -3.08 6.02
CA LYS A 79 -4.76 -2.32 6.07
C LYS A 79 -4.87 -1.20 7.08
N LEU A 80 -3.92 -1.16 8.02
CA LEU A 80 -3.79 -0.09 9.02
C LEU A 80 -2.61 0.82 8.64
N PRO A 81 -2.83 2.12 8.36
CA PRO A 81 -1.76 3.05 8.05
C PRO A 81 -0.73 3.19 9.18
N ARG A 82 0.54 3.35 8.81
CA ARG A 82 1.69 3.46 9.71
C ARG A 82 1.99 4.90 10.06
N TYR A 83 1.20 5.46 10.98
CA TYR A 83 1.37 6.84 11.45
C TYR A 83 2.62 7.07 12.30
N ASP A 84 3.25 6.03 12.84
CA ASP A 84 4.56 6.14 13.50
C ASP A 84 5.63 6.80 12.63
N ARG A 85 5.50 6.67 11.30
CA ARG A 85 6.41 7.25 10.32
C ARG A 85 6.20 8.73 10.06
N TYR A 86 5.04 9.24 10.45
CA TYR A 86 4.64 10.63 10.28
C TYR A 86 4.67 11.35 11.63
N ARG A 87 5.66 11.02 12.46
CA ARG A 87 5.92 11.63 13.76
C ARG A 87 7.40 11.95 13.85
N LEU A 88 7.73 13.05 14.51
CA LEU A 88 9.12 13.38 14.85
C LEU A 88 9.75 12.24 15.65
N SER A 89 11.04 11.98 15.46
CA SER A 89 11.76 10.99 16.27
C SER A 89 11.74 11.39 17.76
N PHE A 90 11.87 10.41 18.65
CA PHE A 90 11.87 10.68 20.09
C PHE A 90 12.89 11.74 20.49
N PHE A 91 14.13 11.62 19.99
CA PHE A 91 15.20 12.59 20.27
C PHE A 91 14.84 14.00 19.79
N LEU A 92 14.26 14.13 18.59
CA LEU A 92 13.84 15.44 18.08
C LEU A 92 12.66 16.02 18.86
N ARG A 93 11.79 15.19 19.45
CA ARG A 93 10.71 15.67 20.33
C ARG A 93 11.22 16.08 21.72
N ALA A 94 12.14 15.30 22.28
CA ALA A 94 12.63 15.48 23.66
C ALA A 94 13.72 16.56 23.79
N CYS A 95 14.44 16.88 22.71
CA CYS A 95 15.52 17.86 22.74
C CYS A 95 14.99 19.28 23.06
N PRO A 96 15.43 19.94 24.16
CA PRO A 96 14.87 21.22 24.59
C PRO A 96 15.54 22.44 23.93
N PHE A 97 16.64 22.25 23.18
CA PHE A 97 17.43 23.36 22.65
C PHE A 97 16.67 24.19 21.61
N SER A 98 16.60 25.50 21.78
CA SER A 98 15.91 26.41 20.85
C SER A 98 16.57 26.44 19.47
N ALA A 99 17.89 26.25 19.40
CA ALA A 99 18.65 26.23 18.14
C ALA A 99 18.17 25.13 17.16
N ILE A 100 17.58 24.04 17.64
CA ILE A 100 17.07 22.97 16.77
C ILE A 100 15.65 23.24 16.25
N ARG A 101 14.98 24.32 16.68
CA ARG A 101 13.60 24.63 16.29
C ARG A 101 13.42 24.75 14.77
N PRO A 102 14.27 25.47 14.01
CA PRO A 102 14.12 25.56 12.56
C PRO A 102 14.20 24.19 11.88
N TYR A 103 15.16 23.35 12.31
CA TYR A 103 15.30 21.99 11.81
C TYR A 103 14.07 21.13 12.16
N ARG A 104 13.55 21.23 13.40
CA ARG A 104 12.34 20.53 13.83
C ARG A 104 11.13 20.90 12.97
N GLU A 105 10.94 22.18 12.65
CA GLU A 105 9.84 22.62 11.80
C GLU A 105 10.00 22.17 10.35
N MET A 106 11.21 22.24 9.79
CA MET A 106 11.47 21.70 8.46
C MET A 106 11.08 20.22 8.35
N ILE A 107 11.44 19.40 9.36
CA ILE A 107 11.08 17.98 9.39
C ILE A 107 9.57 17.79 9.61
N ARG A 108 8.90 18.62 10.41
CA ARG A 108 7.44 18.57 10.58
C ARG A 108 6.71 18.84 9.27
N THR A 109 7.10 19.89 8.56
CA THR A 109 6.51 20.24 7.25
C THR A 109 6.69 19.11 6.24
N ASP A 110 7.86 18.48 6.18
CA ASP A 110 8.09 17.32 5.31
C ASP A 110 7.23 16.10 5.72
N ILE A 111 7.11 15.82 7.02
CA ILE A 111 6.24 14.76 7.55
C ILE A 111 4.78 15.00 7.13
N GLU A 112 4.27 16.21 7.33
CA GLU A 112 2.90 16.58 6.98
C GLU A 112 2.66 16.46 5.47
N LYS A 113 3.62 16.90 4.65
CA LYS A 113 3.57 16.75 3.19
C LYS A 113 3.48 15.27 2.79
N ARG A 114 4.34 14.41 3.35
CA ARG A 114 4.32 12.97 3.05
C ARG A 114 3.04 12.29 3.55
N GLN A 115 2.48 12.73 4.68
CA GLN A 115 1.21 12.23 5.19
C GLN A 115 0.05 12.60 4.27
N LYS A 116 -0.01 13.87 3.82
CA LYS A 116 -1.02 14.33 2.85
C LYS A 116 -0.97 13.53 1.55
N VAL A 117 0.23 13.28 1.02
CA VAL A 117 0.42 12.44 -0.18
C VAL A 117 -0.10 11.02 0.04
N LEU A 118 0.13 10.42 1.21
CA LEU A 118 -0.38 9.08 1.52
C LEU A 118 -1.92 9.05 1.56
N LEU A 119 -2.54 9.99 2.27
CA LEU A 119 -4.00 10.05 2.39
C LEU A 119 -4.66 10.31 1.04
N GLU A 120 -4.07 11.20 0.24
CA GLU A 120 -4.52 11.44 -1.13
C GLU A 120 -4.42 10.17 -1.96
N SER A 121 -3.30 9.44 -1.89
CA SER A 121 -3.15 8.16 -2.59
C SER A 121 -4.28 7.17 -2.25
N PHE A 122 -4.68 7.07 -0.97
CA PHE A 122 -5.80 6.22 -0.57
C PHE A 122 -7.13 6.72 -1.14
N ARG A 123 -7.34 8.03 -1.15
CA ARG A 123 -8.54 8.66 -1.75
C ARG A 123 -8.63 8.33 -3.24
N LEU A 124 -7.54 8.52 -3.98
CA LEU A 124 -7.46 8.18 -5.41
C LEU A 124 -7.75 6.71 -5.67
N ALA A 125 -7.16 5.83 -4.86
CA ALA A 125 -7.41 4.39 -4.96
C ALA A 125 -8.91 4.06 -4.80
N PHE A 126 -9.56 4.69 -3.82
CA PHE A 126 -10.93 4.36 -3.46
C PHE A 126 -11.98 5.02 -4.36
N GLU A 127 -11.78 6.27 -4.75
CA GLU A 127 -12.76 7.05 -5.50
C GLU A 127 -12.65 6.82 -7.01
N GLU A 128 -11.43 6.63 -7.52
CA GLU A 128 -11.18 6.60 -8.96
C GLU A 128 -10.64 5.26 -9.46
N LEU A 129 -10.05 4.44 -8.59
CA LEU A 129 -9.47 3.13 -8.95
C LEU A 129 -10.08 1.98 -8.15
N LYS A 130 -11.34 2.12 -7.74
CA LYS A 130 -11.98 1.18 -6.81
C LYS A 130 -11.96 -0.26 -7.35
N GLU A 131 -12.25 -0.41 -8.64
CA GLU A 131 -12.25 -1.71 -9.32
C GLU A 131 -10.84 -2.24 -9.51
N GLU A 132 -9.92 -1.40 -9.97
CA GLU A 132 -8.53 -1.76 -10.22
C GLU A 132 -7.75 -2.03 -8.94
N THR A 133 -8.26 -1.63 -7.78
CA THR A 133 -7.65 -1.87 -6.47
C THR A 133 -8.47 -2.80 -5.59
N ALA A 134 -9.63 -3.27 -6.05
CA ALA A 134 -10.59 -4.07 -5.28
C ALA A 134 -10.88 -3.52 -3.87
N LEU A 135 -10.99 -2.19 -3.76
CA LEU A 135 -11.27 -1.54 -2.49
C LEU A 135 -12.76 -1.59 -2.16
N LEU A 136 -13.05 -2.03 -0.94
CA LEU A 136 -14.42 -2.15 -0.44
C LEU A 136 -14.79 -0.96 0.42
N TYR A 137 -13.87 -0.52 1.28
CA TYR A 137 -14.11 0.59 2.21
C TYR A 137 -12.83 1.36 2.53
N LEU A 138 -12.98 2.68 2.69
CA LEU A 138 -11.91 3.59 3.10
C LEU A 138 -12.37 4.41 4.29
N HIS A 139 -11.69 4.23 5.42
CA HIS A 139 -11.97 4.92 6.67
C HIS A 139 -10.78 5.77 7.10
N LEU A 140 -10.88 7.10 6.94
CA LEU A 140 -9.80 8.05 7.27
C LEU A 140 -10.21 9.13 8.28
N HIS A 141 -11.40 9.02 8.87
CA HIS A 141 -11.99 10.04 9.73
C HIS A 141 -12.53 9.44 11.02
N LYS A 142 -12.67 10.25 12.08
CA LYS A 142 -13.37 9.80 13.29
C LYS A 142 -14.86 9.70 13.03
N THR A 143 -15.45 8.64 13.52
CA THR A 143 -16.89 8.37 13.46
C THR A 143 -17.40 7.89 14.83
N ASP A 144 -18.66 7.49 14.90
CA ASP A 144 -19.32 6.91 16.08
C ASP A 144 -20.31 5.79 15.71
N HIS A 145 -20.35 5.38 14.45
CA HIS A 145 -21.36 4.44 13.93
C HIS A 145 -20.96 2.96 14.03
N PHE A 146 -19.69 2.65 14.28
CA PHE A 146 -19.27 1.26 14.46
C PHE A 146 -19.57 0.80 15.89
N GLN A 147 -20.34 -0.28 16.00
CA GLN A 147 -20.78 -0.81 17.30
C GLN A 147 -19.78 -1.81 17.90
N HIS A 148 -18.90 -2.38 17.09
CA HIS A 148 -18.02 -3.48 17.48
C HIS A 148 -16.55 -3.15 17.18
N PRO A 149 -15.61 -3.55 18.05
CA PRO A 149 -14.19 -3.35 17.82
C PRO A 149 -13.67 -4.32 16.75
N LEU A 150 -12.68 -3.88 15.96
CA LEU A 150 -11.93 -4.75 15.08
C LEU A 150 -11.05 -5.69 15.91
N VAL A 151 -11.17 -7.00 15.66
CA VAL A 151 -10.40 -8.04 16.34
C VAL A 151 -9.18 -8.40 15.51
N MET A 152 -7.99 -7.96 15.95
CA MET A 152 -6.74 -8.10 15.21
C MET A 152 -5.75 -9.02 15.94
N LYS A 153 -5.41 -10.18 15.36
CA LYS A 153 -4.36 -11.07 15.86
C LYS A 153 -3.01 -10.64 15.28
N ASP A 154 -2.06 -10.29 16.14
CA ASP A 154 -0.72 -9.90 15.71
C ASP A 154 0.16 -11.12 15.33
N ARG A 155 1.38 -10.86 14.87
CA ARG A 155 2.32 -11.91 14.41
C ARG A 155 2.62 -12.98 15.45
N VAL A 156 2.55 -12.65 16.74
CA VAL A 156 2.82 -13.61 17.85
C VAL A 156 1.53 -14.23 18.39
N GLY A 157 0.40 -14.05 17.69
CA GLY A 157 -0.90 -14.61 18.06
C GLY A 157 -1.64 -13.81 19.12
N ARG A 158 -1.14 -12.64 19.55
CA ARG A 158 -1.84 -11.83 20.55
C ARG A 158 -3.04 -11.11 19.90
N THR A 159 -4.20 -11.29 20.51
CA THR A 159 -5.41 -10.56 20.11
C THR A 159 -5.38 -9.12 20.61
N ASN A 160 -5.66 -8.20 19.71
CA ASN A 160 -5.82 -6.77 19.96
C ASN A 160 -7.24 -6.38 19.55
N ARG A 161 -7.90 -5.57 20.37
CA ARG A 161 -9.21 -4.97 20.06
C ARG A 161 -8.97 -3.51 19.73
N LEU A 162 -9.37 -3.10 18.54
CA LEU A 162 -9.17 -1.75 18.06
C LEU A 162 -10.51 -1.10 17.79
N ASP A 163 -10.71 0.11 18.30
CA ASP A 163 -11.89 0.91 18.01
C ASP A 163 -11.82 1.45 16.57
N PRO A 164 -12.67 0.96 15.64
CA PRO A 164 -12.71 1.46 14.27
C PRO A 164 -13.13 2.93 14.21
N ASN A 165 -13.93 3.43 15.16
CA ASN A 165 -14.39 4.81 15.19
C ASN A 165 -13.24 5.83 15.38
N GLN A 166 -12.09 5.37 15.90
CA GLN A 166 -10.94 6.22 16.23
C GLN A 166 -9.68 5.88 15.42
N THR A 167 -9.76 4.93 14.48
CA THR A 167 -8.58 4.42 13.78
C THR A 167 -8.82 4.36 12.29
N ALA A 168 -7.92 4.94 11.49
CA ALA A 168 -7.99 4.80 10.05
C ALA A 168 -7.72 3.36 9.63
N PHE A 169 -8.50 2.86 8.69
CA PHE A 169 -8.30 1.56 8.08
C PHE A 169 -8.82 1.55 6.64
N ILE A 170 -8.29 0.60 5.87
CA ILE A 170 -8.75 0.32 4.51
C ILE A 170 -9.16 -1.14 4.45
N LEU A 171 -10.33 -1.42 3.88
CA LEU A 171 -10.80 -2.77 3.59
C LEU A 171 -10.69 -3.05 2.09
N GLN A 172 -10.03 -4.16 1.75
CA GLN A 172 -9.73 -4.57 0.38
C GLN A 172 -10.04 -6.06 0.22
N GLU A 173 -10.46 -6.49 -0.97
CA GLU A 173 -10.48 -7.92 -1.29
C GLU A 173 -9.05 -8.48 -1.33
N LYS A 174 -8.87 -9.70 -0.82
CA LYS A 174 -7.62 -10.42 -0.96
C LYS A 174 -7.56 -11.05 -2.35
N LYS A 175 -6.46 -10.82 -3.06
CA LYS A 175 -6.21 -11.39 -4.39
C LYS A 175 -4.92 -12.21 -4.41
N PRO A 176 -4.88 -13.33 -5.15
CA PRO A 176 -3.63 -14.04 -5.43
C PRO A 176 -2.60 -13.11 -6.05
N ILE A 177 -1.32 -13.23 -5.66
CA ILE A 177 -0.25 -12.40 -6.21
C ILE A 177 -0.04 -12.77 -7.68
N MET A 178 -0.10 -11.76 -8.55
CA MET A 178 -0.04 -11.91 -10.00
C MET A 178 1.22 -12.63 -10.46
N MET A 179 2.36 -12.28 -9.87
CA MET A 179 3.66 -12.87 -10.18
C MET A 179 3.73 -14.37 -9.86
N ALA A 180 3.14 -14.80 -8.74
CA ALA A 180 3.10 -16.22 -8.38
C ALA A 180 2.24 -16.99 -9.40
N SER A 181 1.04 -16.47 -9.69
CA SER A 181 0.16 -17.05 -10.72
C SER A 181 0.84 -17.14 -12.09
N PHE A 182 1.63 -16.13 -12.46
CA PHE A 182 2.36 -16.12 -13.73
C PHE A 182 3.45 -17.21 -13.77
N GLN A 183 4.24 -17.34 -12.70
CA GLN A 183 5.27 -18.37 -12.61
C GLN A 183 4.69 -19.79 -12.65
N ASP A 184 3.59 -20.03 -11.95
CA ASP A 184 2.90 -21.32 -11.95
C ASP A 184 2.44 -21.70 -13.37
N ARG A 185 1.91 -20.74 -14.14
CA ARG A 185 1.48 -20.93 -15.53
C ARG A 185 2.64 -21.26 -16.46
N LEU A 186 3.75 -20.52 -16.35
CA LEU A 186 4.96 -20.80 -17.13
C LEU A 186 5.52 -22.20 -16.82
N GLN A 187 5.60 -22.58 -15.55
CA GLN A 187 6.10 -23.90 -15.15
C GLN A 187 5.20 -25.05 -15.65
N ALA A 188 3.89 -24.80 -15.74
CA ALA A 188 2.92 -25.74 -16.30
C ALA A 188 2.91 -25.78 -17.85
N GLY A 189 3.70 -24.94 -18.52
CA GLY A 189 3.69 -24.81 -19.99
C GLY A 189 2.44 -24.09 -20.54
N ASP A 190 1.63 -23.47 -19.68
CA ASP A 190 0.43 -22.71 -20.06
C ASP A 190 0.82 -21.28 -20.47
N ARG A 191 1.43 -21.17 -21.65
CA ARG A 191 1.92 -19.90 -22.19
C ARG A 191 0.80 -18.89 -22.40
N LYS A 192 -0.37 -19.36 -22.86
CA LYS A 192 -1.54 -18.51 -23.08
C LYS A 192 -2.04 -17.92 -21.76
N GLY A 193 -2.16 -18.72 -20.70
CA GLY A 193 -2.56 -18.22 -19.38
C GLY A 193 -1.56 -17.23 -18.78
N ALA A 194 -0.26 -17.40 -19.04
CA ALA A 194 0.75 -16.43 -18.64
C ALA A 194 0.63 -15.10 -19.42
N GLU A 195 0.33 -15.15 -20.72
CA GLU A 195 0.06 -13.95 -21.52
C GLU A 195 -1.20 -13.20 -21.03
N GLU A 196 -2.26 -13.92 -20.68
CA GLU A 196 -3.49 -13.33 -20.10
C GLU A 196 -3.20 -12.54 -18.80
N ILE A 197 -2.21 -12.98 -18.01
CA ILE A 197 -1.79 -12.27 -16.80
C ILE A 197 -1.05 -10.97 -17.14
N LEU A 198 -0.20 -10.97 -18.17
CA LEU A 198 0.47 -9.75 -18.63
C LEU A 198 -0.52 -8.75 -19.23
N ASP A 199 -1.53 -9.24 -19.94
CA ASP A 199 -2.63 -8.41 -20.45
C ASP A 199 -3.38 -7.74 -19.29
N ALA A 200 -3.78 -8.53 -18.29
CA ALA A 200 -4.43 -8.04 -17.09
C ALA A 200 -3.58 -6.97 -16.34
N PHE A 201 -2.25 -7.10 -16.34
CA PHE A 201 -1.36 -6.06 -15.81
C PHE A 201 -1.39 -4.79 -16.65
N LEU A 202 -1.23 -4.91 -17.97
CA LEU A 202 -1.22 -3.79 -18.89
C LEU A 202 -2.55 -3.03 -18.87
N ASP A 203 -3.67 -3.72 -18.68
CA ASP A 203 -5.00 -3.12 -18.55
C ASP A 203 -5.07 -2.19 -17.32
N VAL A 204 -4.69 -2.68 -16.14
CA VAL A 204 -4.68 -1.86 -14.91
C VAL A 204 -3.78 -0.63 -15.06
N VAL A 205 -2.60 -0.86 -15.63
CA VAL A 205 -1.62 0.20 -15.87
C VAL A 205 -2.18 1.24 -16.84
N SER A 206 -2.84 0.80 -17.91
CA SER A 206 -3.44 1.67 -18.92
C SER A 206 -4.59 2.49 -18.36
N VAL A 207 -5.50 1.89 -17.59
CA VAL A 207 -6.62 2.59 -16.95
C VAL A 207 -6.11 3.71 -16.04
N ARG A 208 -5.10 3.41 -15.22
CA ARG A 208 -4.47 4.42 -14.35
C ARG A 208 -3.91 5.60 -15.13
N PHE A 209 -3.23 5.33 -16.24
CA PHE A 209 -2.65 6.37 -17.08
C PHE A 209 -3.68 7.20 -17.83
N GLN A 210 -4.79 6.58 -18.27
CA GLN A 210 -5.93 7.30 -18.83
C GLN A 210 -6.58 8.25 -17.82
N LYS A 211 -6.61 7.86 -16.53
CA LYS A 211 -7.09 8.70 -15.42
C LYS A 211 -6.08 9.76 -14.94
N GLY A 212 -4.86 9.77 -15.49
CA GLY A 212 -3.77 10.65 -15.03
C GLY A 212 -3.23 10.30 -13.64
N ILE A 213 -3.38 9.04 -13.22
CA ILE A 213 -2.96 8.55 -11.91
C ILE A 213 -1.64 7.77 -12.04
N TYR A 214 -0.58 8.40 -11.53
CA TYR A 214 0.78 7.86 -11.52
C TYR A 214 1.06 7.09 -10.23
N ASN A 215 2.09 6.25 -10.23
CA ASN A 215 2.53 5.50 -9.05
C ASN A 215 4.05 5.58 -8.92
N LYS A 216 4.55 5.79 -7.70
CA LYS A 216 5.99 5.85 -7.39
C LYS A 216 6.65 4.48 -7.29
N ASP A 217 5.89 3.42 -7.00
CA ASP A 217 6.39 2.04 -6.92
C ASP A 217 5.62 1.13 -7.88
N PRO A 218 6.01 1.09 -9.16
CA PRO A 218 5.33 0.29 -10.17
C PRO A 218 5.69 -1.21 -10.13
N SER A 219 6.26 -1.73 -9.03
CA SER A 219 6.78 -3.09 -8.96
C SER A 219 5.71 -4.16 -9.24
N PHE A 220 5.73 -4.69 -10.48
CA PHE A 220 4.90 -5.82 -10.94
C PHE A 220 4.99 -7.04 -10.01
N LEU A 221 6.20 -7.33 -9.51
CA LEU A 221 6.52 -8.57 -8.80
C LEU A 221 5.68 -8.81 -7.53
N ARG A 222 5.22 -7.76 -6.85
CA ARG A 222 4.58 -7.89 -5.52
C ARG A 222 3.35 -7.02 -5.33
N ASN A 223 3.16 -5.99 -6.15
CA ASN A 223 2.11 -4.99 -5.93
C ASN A 223 0.85 -5.26 -6.74
N PHE A 224 0.82 -6.33 -7.53
CA PHE A 224 -0.33 -6.71 -8.35
C PHE A 224 -0.84 -8.11 -7.98
N GLY A 225 -2.16 -8.24 -7.97
CA GLY A 225 -2.88 -9.48 -7.86
C GLY A 225 -3.64 -9.78 -9.15
N TRP A 226 -4.01 -11.04 -9.33
CA TRP A 226 -4.74 -11.50 -10.50
C TRP A 226 -5.89 -12.40 -10.07
N ASP A 227 -7.07 -12.15 -10.63
CA ASP A 227 -8.27 -12.95 -10.38
C ASP A 227 -9.20 -12.95 -11.59
N LYS A 228 -9.53 -14.14 -12.10
CA LYS A 228 -10.46 -14.36 -13.23
C LYS A 228 -10.20 -13.44 -14.44
N GLY A 229 -8.93 -13.31 -14.83
CA GLY A 229 -8.52 -12.49 -15.98
C GLY A 229 -8.45 -10.99 -15.70
N LYS A 230 -8.71 -10.54 -14.47
CA LYS A 230 -8.58 -9.13 -14.08
C LYS A 230 -7.31 -8.91 -13.27
N GLY A 231 -6.59 -7.84 -13.59
CA GLY A 231 -5.48 -7.34 -12.79
C GLY A 231 -6.01 -6.47 -11.67
N ILE A 232 -5.39 -6.57 -10.50
CA ILE A 232 -5.74 -5.77 -9.32
C ILE A 232 -4.46 -5.22 -8.72
N GLN A 233 -4.32 -3.91 -8.62
CA GLN A 233 -3.22 -3.29 -7.91
C GLN A 233 -3.45 -3.33 -6.40
N ILE A 234 -2.69 -4.17 -5.72
CA ILE A 234 -2.79 -4.40 -4.28
C ILE A 234 -2.20 -3.21 -3.52
N ASP A 235 -1.03 -2.69 -3.90
CA ASP A 235 -0.43 -1.54 -3.22
C ASP A 235 -1.05 -0.23 -3.69
N ILE A 236 -1.57 0.54 -2.73
CA ILE A 236 -2.38 1.74 -2.94
C ILE A 236 -1.79 2.99 -2.27
N GLY A 237 -0.60 2.91 -1.67
CA GLY A 237 -0.06 4.02 -0.88
C GLY A 237 0.80 5.02 -1.65
N SER A 238 1.00 4.79 -2.95
CA SER A 238 2.01 5.49 -3.76
C SER A 238 1.45 6.19 -5.02
N PHE A 239 0.12 6.36 -5.10
CA PHE A 239 -0.57 7.08 -6.16
C PHE A 239 -0.44 8.61 -6.04
N TYR A 240 -0.35 9.29 -7.19
CA TYR A 240 -0.27 10.74 -7.26
C TYR A 240 -0.64 11.28 -8.65
N ARG A 241 -0.86 12.61 -8.74
CA ARG A 241 -1.04 13.37 -9.99
C ARG A 241 0.13 14.31 -10.23
N LYS A 242 0.34 14.70 -11.50
CA LYS A 242 1.38 15.64 -11.94
C LYS A 242 0.74 16.91 -12.52
N PRO A 243 0.40 17.92 -11.71
CA PRO A 243 -0.36 19.09 -12.17
C PRO A 243 0.41 19.95 -13.20
N ASP A 244 1.74 19.98 -13.14
CA ASP A 244 2.56 20.95 -13.87
C ASP A 244 3.26 20.39 -15.13
N GLN A 245 2.91 19.19 -15.59
CA GLN A 245 3.50 18.56 -16.77
C GLN A 245 2.44 18.33 -17.85
N SER A 246 2.86 18.39 -19.12
CA SER A 246 2.04 17.91 -20.23
C SER A 246 1.57 16.49 -19.92
N PHE A 247 0.26 16.28 -19.93
CA PHE A 247 -0.37 15.00 -19.65
C PHE A 247 0.25 13.87 -20.47
N GLN A 248 0.46 14.14 -21.77
CA GLN A 248 0.95 13.16 -22.72
C GLN A 248 2.39 12.74 -22.41
N GLU A 249 3.29 13.70 -22.17
CA GLU A 249 4.68 13.42 -21.82
C GLU A 249 4.79 12.70 -20.47
N ALA A 250 4.04 13.17 -19.47
CA ALA A 250 4.02 12.58 -18.14
C ALA A 250 3.50 11.14 -18.17
N ARG A 251 2.47 10.88 -18.99
CA ARG A 251 1.89 9.56 -19.24
C ARG A 251 2.89 8.61 -19.87
N GLU A 252 3.46 8.99 -21.01
CA GLU A 252 4.38 8.12 -21.75
C GLU A 252 5.59 7.74 -20.90
N LYS A 253 6.23 8.74 -20.27
CA LYS A 253 7.39 8.49 -19.39
C LYS A 253 7.05 7.54 -18.25
N SER A 254 5.93 7.76 -17.58
CA SER A 254 5.56 6.94 -16.42
C SER A 254 5.14 5.52 -16.83
N PHE A 255 4.56 5.37 -18.03
CA PHE A 255 4.29 4.06 -18.62
C PHE A 255 5.58 3.31 -18.91
N GLN A 256 6.57 3.97 -19.54
CA GLN A 256 7.90 3.39 -19.78
C GLN A 256 8.55 2.90 -18.49
N GLU A 257 8.58 3.74 -17.46
CA GLU A 257 9.15 3.38 -16.16
C GLU A 257 8.44 2.17 -15.54
N THR A 258 7.12 2.06 -15.71
CA THR A 258 6.31 0.95 -15.18
C THR A 258 6.61 -0.36 -15.89
N ILE A 259 6.63 -0.35 -17.23
CA ILE A 259 6.85 -1.58 -18.02
C ILE A 259 8.31 -2.02 -18.03
N ALA A 260 9.28 -1.11 -17.83
CA ALA A 260 10.70 -1.43 -17.84
C ALA A 260 11.08 -2.54 -16.84
N HIS A 261 10.47 -2.53 -15.66
CA HIS A 261 10.70 -3.58 -14.66
C HIS A 261 10.23 -4.96 -15.13
N VAL A 262 9.09 -5.02 -15.84
CA VAL A 262 8.55 -6.27 -16.40
C VAL A 262 9.42 -6.73 -17.56
N ARG A 263 9.84 -5.82 -18.45
CA ARG A 263 10.73 -6.13 -19.57
C ARG A 263 12.05 -6.70 -19.10
N ASN A 264 12.70 -6.05 -18.13
CA ASN A 264 13.97 -6.52 -17.57
C ASN A 264 13.82 -7.93 -17.01
N TRP A 265 12.73 -8.17 -16.27
CA TRP A 265 12.46 -9.49 -15.71
C TRP A 265 12.17 -10.55 -16.79
N LEU A 266 11.32 -10.27 -17.78
CA LEU A 266 11.03 -11.20 -18.88
C LEU A 266 12.28 -11.51 -19.73
N SER A 267 13.22 -10.57 -19.86
CA SER A 267 14.47 -10.79 -20.60
C SER A 267 15.33 -11.90 -20.01
N GLU A 268 15.21 -12.15 -18.71
CA GLU A 268 15.91 -13.21 -17.98
C GLU A 268 15.13 -14.53 -17.99
N VAL A 269 13.79 -14.46 -18.04
CA VAL A 269 12.90 -15.61 -17.83
C VAL A 269 12.37 -16.22 -19.11
N ASP A 270 11.84 -15.42 -20.04
CA ASP A 270 11.25 -15.90 -21.30
C ASP A 270 11.33 -14.81 -22.39
N LYS A 271 12.28 -14.97 -23.31
CA LYS A 271 12.53 -14.00 -24.40
C LYS A 271 11.40 -13.92 -25.42
N GLU A 272 10.69 -15.01 -25.66
CA GLU A 272 9.55 -15.00 -26.58
C GLU A 272 8.38 -14.27 -25.94
N MET A 273 8.19 -14.38 -24.62
CA MET A 273 7.15 -13.64 -23.92
C MET A 273 7.49 -12.15 -23.80
N LEU A 274 8.78 -11.81 -23.66
CA LEU A 274 9.25 -10.44 -23.79
C LEU A 274 8.87 -9.86 -25.16
N TYR A 275 9.07 -10.60 -26.25
CA TYR A 275 8.69 -10.14 -27.59
C TYR A 275 7.18 -9.86 -27.70
N THR A 276 6.33 -10.78 -27.22
CA THR A 276 4.88 -10.59 -27.19
C THR A 276 4.48 -9.38 -26.33
N PHE A 277 5.10 -9.23 -25.16
CA PHE A 277 4.86 -8.11 -24.26
C PHE A 277 5.21 -6.78 -24.91
N ASP A 278 6.37 -6.70 -25.57
CA ASP A 278 6.83 -5.49 -26.25
C ASP A 278 5.85 -5.08 -27.37
N GLN A 279 5.40 -6.03 -28.20
CA GLN A 279 4.39 -5.75 -29.22
C GLN A 279 3.09 -5.18 -28.64
N LYS A 280 2.62 -5.71 -27.50
CA LYS A 280 1.41 -5.23 -26.82
C LYS A 280 1.61 -3.82 -26.27
N THR A 281 2.76 -3.52 -25.68
CA THR A 281 3.05 -2.17 -25.15
C THR A 281 3.10 -1.12 -26.26
N GLU A 282 3.65 -1.44 -27.43
CA GLU A 282 3.68 -0.51 -28.57
C GLU A 282 2.27 -0.25 -29.15
N ARG A 283 1.40 -1.28 -29.18
CA ARG A 283 -0.01 -1.09 -29.57
C ARG A 283 -0.76 -0.15 -28.63
N ILE A 284 -0.52 -0.28 -27.32
CA ILE A 284 -1.11 0.62 -26.31
C ILE A 284 -0.68 2.06 -26.55
N LYS A 285 0.63 2.31 -26.74
CA LYS A 285 1.13 3.66 -27.05
C LYS A 285 0.54 4.23 -28.34
N ALA A 286 0.47 3.42 -29.40
CA ALA A 286 -0.11 3.84 -30.66
C ALA A 286 -1.59 4.22 -30.51
N SER A 287 -2.35 3.48 -29.69
CA SER A 287 -3.75 3.81 -29.38
C SER A 287 -3.89 5.17 -28.69
N TRP A 288 -2.93 5.52 -27.83
CA TRP A 288 -2.93 6.79 -27.12
C TRP A 288 -2.57 7.99 -27.99
N ALA A 289 -1.76 7.79 -29.03
CA ALA A 289 -1.44 8.81 -30.01
C ALA A 289 -2.63 9.08 -30.96
N ALA A 290 -3.45 8.05 -31.23
CA ALA A 290 -4.65 8.18 -32.05
C ALA A 290 -5.84 8.82 -31.29
N SER A 291 -5.88 8.70 -29.96
CA SER A 291 -6.86 9.37 -29.11
C SER A 291 -6.34 10.72 -28.63
N ASP A 292 -7.05 11.83 -28.89
CA ASP A 292 -6.79 13.13 -28.25
C ASP A 292 -7.13 13.07 -26.74
N CYS A 293 -6.32 12.33 -26.01
CA CYS A 293 -6.51 12.07 -24.60
C CYS A 293 -5.99 13.29 -23.84
N THR A 294 -6.92 14.20 -23.50
CA THR A 294 -6.67 15.32 -22.59
C THR A 294 -6.86 14.86 -21.15
N TYR A 295 -6.33 15.62 -20.18
CA TYR A 295 -6.59 15.34 -18.76
C TYR A 295 -8.11 15.19 -18.54
N PRO A 296 -8.58 14.10 -17.91
CA PRO A 296 -9.97 14.06 -17.47
C PRO A 296 -10.19 15.24 -16.51
N LYS A 297 -11.17 16.09 -16.84
CA LYS A 297 -11.57 17.26 -16.02
C LYS A 297 -12.14 16.82 -14.68
#